data_AF-A0A357D0N3-F1
#
_entry.id   AF-A0A357D0N3-F1
#
_cell.length_a   1.000
_cell.length_b   1.000
_cell.length_c   1.000
_cell.angle_alpha   90.00
_cell.angle_beta   90.00
_cell.angle_gamma   90.00
#
_symmetry.space_group_name_H-M   'P 1'
#
loop_
_entity.id
_entity.type
_entity.pdbx_description
1 polymer ?
#
loop_
_entity_poly.entity_id
_entity_poly.type
_entity_poly.pdbx_seq_one_letter_code
_entity_poly.pdbx_strand_id
1 'polypeptide(L)'
;WIQTGILGRDSKEGMFVYREKFSVKGREYTVTGLICLVKLYDFSEKIVLPHEETLSKAKTDRFNLMNATYCNFSSVYSLYLDPAGTIK
;
A
#
# COMPACT_ATOMS: atom_id res chain seq x y z
N TRP A 1 6.91 -8.80 20.03
CA TRP A 1 6.06 -7.59 19.89
C TRP A 1 4.58 -7.92 19.87
N ILE A 2 4.07 -8.77 18.98
CA ILE A 2 2.65 -9.20 19.02
C ILE A 2 2.35 -9.98 20.32
N GLN A 3 3.11 -11.03 20.62
CA GLN A 3 2.93 -11.81 21.86
C GLN A 3 3.10 -10.98 23.13
N THR A 4 3.90 -9.91 23.07
CA THR A 4 4.18 -9.01 24.18
C THR A 4 3.24 -7.79 24.22
N GLY A 5 2.22 -7.75 23.35
CA GLY A 5 1.21 -6.68 23.31
C GLY A 5 1.69 -5.32 22.80
N ILE A 6 2.90 -5.20 22.26
CA ILE A 6 3.44 -3.95 21.70
C ILE A 6 2.80 -3.62 20.35
N LEU A 7 2.53 -4.66 19.54
CA LEU A 7 1.80 -4.53 18.29
C LEU A 7 0.49 -5.32 18.40
N GLY A 8 -0.59 -4.74 17.88
CA GLY A 8 -1.92 -5.36 17.80
C GLY A 8 -2.34 -5.63 16.36
N ARG A 9 -3.31 -6.52 16.19
CA ARG A 9 -4.06 -6.70 14.93
C ARG A 9 -5.51 -6.28 15.19
N ASP A 10 -6.13 -5.66 14.21
CA ASP A 10 -7.55 -5.36 14.30
C ASP A 10 -8.37 -6.65 14.40
N SER A 11 -9.46 -6.58 15.16
CA SER A 11 -10.39 -7.70 15.35
C SER A 11 -11.31 -7.92 14.14
N LYS A 12 -11.32 -6.97 13.19
CA LYS A 12 -12.15 -6.98 12.00
C LYS A 12 -11.34 -6.52 10.80
N GLU A 13 -11.73 -7.00 9.63
CA GLU A 13 -11.23 -6.47 8.37
C GLU A 13 -11.60 -4.99 8.24
N GLY A 14 -10.68 -4.20 7.69
CA GLY A 14 -10.85 -2.77 7.57
C GLY A 14 -9.95 -2.17 6.51
N MET A 15 -10.34 -0.98 6.07
CA MET A 15 -9.53 -0.10 5.25
C MET A 15 -9.25 1.16 6.06
N PHE A 16 -8.07 1.73 5.91
CA PHE A 16 -7.68 2.95 6.60
C PHE A 16 -7.71 4.12 5.62
N VAL A 17 -8.36 5.21 6.01
CA VAL A 17 -8.28 6.45 5.24
C VAL A 17 -6.94 7.11 5.55
N TYR A 18 -6.15 7.35 4.51
CA TYR A 18 -4.91 8.09 4.57
C TYR A 18 -5.11 9.47 3.95
N ARG A 19 -4.62 10.51 4.61
CA ARG A 19 -4.65 11.86 4.05
C ARG A 19 -3.33 12.56 4.29
N GLU A 20 -2.69 12.95 3.20
CA GLU A 20 -1.43 13.66 3.23
C GLU A 20 -1.65 15.10 2.79
N LYS A 21 -1.15 16.05 3.60
CA LYS A 21 -1.15 17.48 3.27
C LYS A 21 0.27 17.92 3.01
N PHE A 22 0.50 18.67 1.94
CA PHE A 22 1.83 19.16 1.57
C PHE A 22 1.73 20.47 0.79
N SER A 23 2.83 21.22 0.77
CA SER A 23 2.92 22.53 0.09
C SER A 23 3.87 22.46 -1.10
N VAL A 24 3.47 23.00 -2.24
CA VAL A 24 4.34 23.18 -3.41
C VAL A 24 4.20 24.60 -3.92
N LYS A 25 5.33 25.33 -3.97
CA LYS A 25 5.38 26.73 -4.44
C LYS A 25 4.37 27.66 -3.73
N GLY A 26 4.19 27.48 -2.42
CA GLY A 26 3.27 28.28 -1.61
C GLY A 26 1.79 27.95 -1.77
N ARG A 27 1.45 26.87 -2.49
CA ARG A 27 0.10 26.34 -2.59
C ARG A 27 0.00 25.03 -1.83
N GLU A 28 -1.03 24.91 -1.00
CA GLU A 28 -1.35 23.68 -0.26
C GLU A 28 -2.10 22.68 -1.14
N TYR A 29 -1.75 21.42 -0.99
CA TYR A 29 -2.39 20.28 -1.64
C TYR A 29 -2.75 19.23 -0.59
N THR A 30 -3.74 18.41 -0.92
CA THR A 30 -4.14 17.28 -0.09
C THR A 30 -4.36 16.08 -1.00
N VAL A 31 -3.75 14.95 -0.66
CA VAL A 31 -4.01 13.65 -1.29
C VAL A 31 -4.75 12.80 -0.29
N THR A 32 -5.97 12.40 -0.65
CA THR A 32 -6.77 11.43 0.11
C THR A 32 -6.62 10.07 -0.56
N GLY A 33 -6.30 9.05 0.21
CA GLY A 33 -6.12 7.68 -0.25
C GLY A 33 -6.66 6.66 0.75
N LEU A 34 -6.60 5.39 0.37
CA LEU A 34 -6.97 4.26 1.19
C LEU A 34 -5.78 3.33 1.34
N ILE A 35 -5.51 2.89 2.56
CA ILE A 35 -4.59 1.79 2.84
C ILE A 35 -5.43 0.57 3.13
N CYS A 36 -5.26 -0.47 2.31
CA CYS A 36 -5.99 -1.71 2.40
C CYS A 36 -5.14 -2.88 1.93
N LEU A 37 -5.54 -4.08 2.32
CA LEU A 37 -4.98 -5.31 1.78
C LEU A 37 -5.66 -5.64 0.46
N VAL A 38 -4.88 -6.20 -0.49
CA VAL A 38 -5.41 -6.77 -1.72
C VAL A 38 -5.24 -8.28 -1.66
N LYS A 39 -6.18 -9.01 -2.25
CA LYS A 39 -6.03 -10.46 -2.42
C LYS A 39 -4.88 -10.75 -3.38
N LEU A 40 -4.10 -11.78 -3.08
CA LEU A 40 -3.07 -12.28 -4.00
C LEU A 40 -3.74 -13.11 -5.11
N TYR A 41 -3.27 -12.92 -6.33
CA TYR A 41 -3.74 -13.61 -7.53
C TYR A 41 -2.54 -14.17 -8.30
N ASP A 42 -2.73 -15.30 -8.97
CA ASP A 42 -1.74 -15.81 -9.91
C ASP A 42 -1.64 -14.86 -11.11
N PHE A 43 -0.43 -14.68 -11.65
CA PHE A 43 -0.23 -13.77 -12.79
C PHE A 43 -1.01 -14.21 -14.04
N SER A 44 -1.32 -15.51 -14.16
CA SER A 44 -2.16 -16.04 -15.24
C SER A 44 -3.61 -15.52 -15.20
N GLU A 45 -4.11 -15.14 -14.02
CA GLU A 45 -5.46 -14.61 -13.83
C GLU A 45 -5.62 -13.17 -14.34
N LYS A 46 -4.52 -12.42 -14.48
CA LYS A 46 -4.49 -11.04 -14.99
C LYS A 46 -5.41 -10.05 -14.23
N ILE A 47 -5.71 -10.33 -12.96
CA ILE A 47 -6.49 -9.44 -12.09
C ILE A 47 -5.62 -8.31 -11.53
N VAL A 48 -4.43 -8.66 -11.03
CA VAL A 48 -3.40 -7.69 -10.64
C VAL A 48 -2.26 -7.79 -11.63
N LEU A 49 -2.05 -6.74 -12.42
CA LEU A 49 -1.02 -6.71 -13.43
C LEU A 49 0.34 -6.35 -12.79
N PRO A 50 1.43 -7.05 -13.14
CA PRO A 50 2.75 -6.72 -12.64
C PRO A 50 3.19 -5.35 -13.17
N HIS A 51 3.88 -4.57 -12.34
CA HIS A 51 4.53 -3.35 -12.79
C HIS A 51 5.62 -3.68 -13.81
N GLU A 52 5.65 -2.94 -14.91
CA GLU A 52 6.67 -3.08 -15.96
C GLU A 52 8.07 -2.74 -15.40
N GLU A 53 9.12 -3.43 -15.85
CA GLU A 53 10.52 -3.05 -15.58
C GLU A 53 10.91 -2.94 -14.08
N THR A 54 10.60 -3.96 -13.28
CA THR A 54 11.07 -4.03 -11.89
C THR A 54 12.52 -4.51 -11.77
N LEU A 55 13.37 -3.72 -11.09
CA LEU A 55 14.78 -4.08 -10.84
C LEU A 55 14.90 -5.34 -9.97
N SER A 56 15.60 -6.36 -10.47
CA SER A 56 15.78 -7.66 -9.79
C SER A 56 16.34 -7.53 -8.38
N LYS A 57 17.41 -6.74 -8.22
CA LYS A 57 18.04 -6.46 -6.91
C LYS A 57 17.04 -5.89 -5.89
N ALA A 58 16.20 -4.96 -6.34
CA ALA A 58 15.23 -4.29 -5.48
C ALA A 58 14.06 -5.20 -5.07
N LYS A 59 13.72 -6.21 -5.89
CA LYS A 59 12.76 -7.26 -5.56
C LYS A 59 13.31 -8.23 -4.52
N THR A 60 14.52 -8.72 -4.73
CA THR A 60 15.17 -9.66 -3.80
C THR A 60 15.33 -9.06 -2.41
N ASP A 61 15.77 -7.80 -2.32
CA ASP A 61 15.93 -7.10 -1.05
C ASP A 61 14.60 -6.99 -0.28
N ARG A 62 13.54 -6.52 -0.94
CA ARG A 62 12.19 -6.45 -0.36
C ARG A 62 11.66 -7.81 0.08
N PHE A 63 11.84 -8.82 -0.75
CA PHE A 63 11.41 -10.18 -0.43
C PHE A 63 12.13 -10.72 0.82
N ASN A 64 13.45 -10.52 0.91
CA ASN A 64 14.23 -10.95 2.07
C ASN A 64 13.79 -10.23 3.35
N LEU A 65 13.53 -8.92 3.28
CA LEU A 65 13.01 -8.16 4.42
C LEU A 65 11.63 -8.65 4.86
N MET A 66 10.72 -8.86 3.91
CA MET A 66 9.38 -9.40 4.19
C MET A 66 9.47 -10.80 4.81
N ASN A 67 10.35 -11.66 4.32
CA ASN A 67 10.52 -13.01 4.84
C ASN A 67 11.12 -13.02 6.26
N ALA A 68 12.07 -12.12 6.56
CA ALA A 68 12.69 -12.02 7.88
C ALA A 68 11.75 -11.46 8.95
N THR A 69 10.80 -10.60 8.56
CA THR A 69 9.96 -9.83 9.48
C THR A 69 8.49 -10.26 9.49
N TYR A 70 8.08 -11.03 8.49
CA TYR A 70 6.67 -11.35 8.21
C TYR A 70 5.78 -10.11 8.10
N CYS A 71 6.33 -9.01 7.55
CA CYS A 71 5.66 -7.72 7.43
C CYS A 71 5.95 -7.08 6.06
N ASN A 72 4.95 -6.41 5.48
CA ASN A 72 5.14 -5.59 4.29
C ASN A 72 5.44 -4.13 4.69
N PHE A 73 6.64 -3.65 4.37
CA PHE A 73 7.07 -2.27 4.64
C PHE A 73 6.97 -1.35 3.43
N SER A 74 6.58 -1.86 2.27
CA SER A 74 6.55 -1.12 1.01
C SER A 74 5.20 -1.29 0.34
N SER A 75 4.20 -0.55 0.83
CA SER A 75 2.90 -0.48 0.19
C SER A 75 3.04 -0.03 -1.26
N VAL A 76 2.35 -0.72 -2.17
CA VAL A 76 2.27 -0.28 -3.57
C VAL A 76 1.35 0.93 -3.62
N TYR A 77 1.85 2.05 -4.10
CA TYR A 77 1.04 3.24 -4.33
C TYR A 77 0.27 3.07 -5.65
N SER A 78 -1.03 3.34 -5.64
CA SER A 78 -1.88 3.19 -6.81
C SER A 78 -2.81 4.39 -6.93
N LEU A 79 -3.16 4.71 -8.17
CA LEU A 79 -4.14 5.74 -8.49
C LEU A 79 -5.46 5.07 -8.85
N TYR A 80 -6.54 5.63 -8.32
CA TYR A 80 -7.90 5.24 -8.69
C TYR A 80 -8.55 6.46 -9.34
N LEU A 81 -9.22 6.23 -10.48
CA LEU A 81 -10.04 7.26 -11.10
C LEU A 81 -11.36 7.31 -10.37
N ASP A 82 -11.71 8.46 -9.80
CA ASP A 82 -13.05 8.75 -9.28
C ASP A 82 -13.82 9.57 -10.34
N PRO A 83 -14.65 8.95 -11.19
CA PRO A 83 -15.34 9.65 -12.25
C PRO A 83 -16.37 10.66 -11.73
N ALA A 84 -16.87 10.45 -10.51
CA ALA A 84 -17.87 11.31 -9.88
C ALA A 84 -17.23 12.52 -9.15
N GLY A 85 -15.91 12.49 -8.92
CA GLY A 85 -15.19 13.56 -8.20
C GLY A 85 -15.71 13.79 -6.78
N THR A 86 -16.19 12.72 -6.15
CA THR A 86 -16.80 12.75 -4.81
C THR A 86 -15.75 12.72 -3.70
N ILE A 87 -14.58 12.13 -3.96
CA ILE A 87 -13.46 12.09 -3.04
C ILE A 87 -12.73 13.44 -3.06
N LYS A 88 -12.74 14.14 -1.92
CA LYS A 88 -12.05 15.43 -1.71
C LYS A 88 -10.84 15.31 -0.78
#